data_AF-A0A8I2YVD8-F1
#
_entry.id   AF-A0A8I2YVD8-F1
#
_cell.length_a   1.000
_cell.length_b   1.000
_cell.length_c   1.000
_cell.angle_alpha   90.00
_cell.angle_beta   90.00
_cell.angle_gamma   90.00
#
_symmetry.space_group_name_H-M   'P 1'
#
loop_
_entity.id
_entity.type
_entity.pdbx_description
1 polymer ?
#
loop_
_entity_poly.entity_id
_entity_poly.type
_entity_poly.pdbx_seq_one_letter_code
_entity_poly.pdbx_strand_id
1 'polypeptide(L)'
;MRAPALRKLLLRCSPGDEHVSAGPPLRRFLESSTHIKLLELHDVDLPREELVLCFTLLPRLEELRLHDSDISDEELRLLFGPAGLCPNLVRLDVRWCVHRQEPSTSRGGDGEIRASGGGSYYKLSTSEGTRCFRSRRIYDV
;
A
#
# COMPACT_ATOMS: atom_id res chain seq x y z
N MET A 1 -3.93 -6.01 -22.44
CA MET A 1 -3.54 -4.60 -22.71
C MET A 1 -2.11 -4.39 -22.24
N ARG A 2 -1.29 -3.63 -22.98
CA ARG A 2 0.08 -3.25 -22.56
C ARG A 2 0.19 -1.73 -22.59
N ALA A 3 0.74 -1.13 -21.54
CA ALA A 3 0.89 0.32 -21.45
C ALA A 3 2.27 0.67 -20.86
N PRO A 4 3.37 0.46 -21.61
CA PRO A 4 4.73 0.57 -21.08
C PRO A 4 5.13 1.99 -20.66
N ALA A 5 4.45 3.01 -21.18
CA ALA A 5 4.64 4.41 -20.82
C ALA A 5 3.69 4.89 -19.70
N LEU A 6 2.83 4.02 -19.17
CA LEU A 6 1.89 4.38 -18.13
C LEU A 6 2.64 4.72 -16.84
N ARG A 7 2.42 5.94 -16.34
CA ARG A 7 3.02 6.42 -15.09
C ARG A 7 2.04 6.47 -13.93
N LYS A 8 0.74 6.46 -14.22
CA LYS A 8 -0.32 6.60 -13.23
C LYS A 8 -1.37 5.55 -13.53
N LEU A 9 -1.67 4.72 -12.53
CA LEU A 9 -2.73 3.73 -12.60
C LEU A 9 -3.73 4.05 -11.49
N LEU A 10 -4.98 4.25 -11.87
CA LEU A 10 -6.09 4.48 -10.98
C LEU A 10 -7.13 3.40 -11.23
N LEU A 11 -7.45 2.63 -10.20
CA LEU A 11 -8.43 1.56 -10.23
C LEU A 11 -9.51 1.87 -9.20
N ARG A 12 -10.76 1.80 -9.64
CA ARG A 12 -11.95 1.95 -8.81
C ARG A 12 -12.86 0.77 -9.12
N CYS A 13 -13.22 -0.01 -8.11
CA CYS A 13 -14.34 -0.93 -8.23
C CYS A 13 -15.64 -0.19 -7.88
N SER A 14 -16.74 -0.57 -8.54
CA SER A 14 -18.08 -0.09 -8.21
C SER A 14 -18.65 -0.94 -7.08
N PRO A 15 -19.29 -0.33 -6.08
CA PRO A 15 -20.01 -1.09 -5.07
C PRO A 15 -21.19 -1.81 -5.75
N GLY A 16 -21.24 -3.14 -5.63
CA GLY A 16 -22.34 -3.97 -6.14
C GLY A 16 -21.95 -5.00 -7.20
N ASP A 17 -20.72 -4.98 -7.69
CA ASP A 17 -20.17 -6.10 -8.46
C ASP A 17 -19.71 -7.20 -7.49
N GLU A 18 -20.13 -8.44 -7.72
CA GLU A 18 -19.63 -9.60 -6.96
C GLU A 18 -18.10 -9.55 -6.97
N HIS A 19 -17.45 -9.57 -5.80
CA HIS A 19 -16.01 -9.32 -5.63
C HIS A 19 -15.16 -10.33 -6.43
N VAL A 20 -14.99 -10.09 -7.73
CA VAL A 20 -14.04 -10.81 -8.56
C VAL A 20 -12.66 -10.31 -8.16
N SER A 21 -11.85 -11.21 -7.59
CA SER A 21 -10.48 -10.91 -7.18
C SER A 21 -9.72 -10.19 -8.30
N ALA A 22 -9.42 -8.90 -8.07
CA ALA A 22 -8.73 -8.06 -9.03
C ALA A 22 -7.22 -8.39 -9.11
N GLY A 23 -6.71 -9.23 -8.22
CA GLY A 23 -5.28 -9.54 -8.06
C GLY A 23 -4.63 -10.08 -9.33
N PRO A 24 -5.02 -11.26 -9.86
CA PRO A 24 -4.35 -11.84 -11.01
C PRO A 24 -4.40 -10.96 -12.28
N PRO A 25 -5.53 -10.32 -12.63
CA PRO A 25 -5.58 -9.37 -13.75
C PRO A 25 -4.68 -8.14 -13.54
N LEU A 26 -4.69 -7.57 -12.32
CA LEU A 26 -3.87 -6.42 -11.97
C LEU A 26 -2.38 -6.76 -12.07
N ARG A 27 -1.96 -7.87 -11.47
CA ARG A 27 -0.58 -8.34 -11.52
C ARG A 27 -0.07 -8.47 -12.95
N ARG A 28 -0.82 -9.16 -13.82
CA ARG A 28 -0.46 -9.31 -15.24
C ARG A 28 -0.33 -7.96 -15.95
N PHE A 29 -1.15 -6.98 -15.58
CA PHE A 29 -1.05 -5.63 -16.12
C PHE A 29 0.23 -4.92 -15.66
N LEU A 30 0.55 -5.01 -14.37
CA LEU A 30 1.75 -4.41 -13.77
C LEU A 30 3.05 -5.03 -14.29
N GLU A 31 3.08 -6.34 -14.57
CA GLU A 31 4.21 -7.02 -15.23
C GLU A 31 4.57 -6.38 -16.57
N SER A 32 3.59 -5.81 -17.27
CA SER A 32 3.79 -5.09 -18.53
C SER A 32 4.01 -3.57 -18.39
N SER A 33 3.86 -3.03 -17.17
CA SER A 33 3.76 -1.60 -16.89
C SER A 33 4.65 -1.17 -15.70
N THR A 34 5.93 -1.53 -15.74
CA THR A 34 6.91 -1.31 -14.64
C THR A 34 7.30 0.16 -14.39
N HIS A 35 6.76 1.10 -15.17
CA HIS A 35 7.08 2.54 -15.10
C HIS A 35 6.08 3.35 -14.28
N ILE A 36 5.16 2.67 -13.61
CA ILE A 36 4.16 3.32 -12.77
C ILE A 36 4.84 3.99 -11.58
N LYS A 37 4.55 5.28 -11.43
CA LYS A 37 4.99 6.15 -10.33
C LYS A 37 3.87 6.39 -9.33
N LEU A 38 2.62 6.33 -9.76
CA LEU A 38 1.44 6.51 -8.91
C LEU A 38 0.48 5.33 -9.09
N LEU A 39 0.20 4.63 -8.00
CA LEU A 39 -0.84 3.61 -7.92
C LEU A 39 -1.92 4.07 -6.97
N GLU A 40 -3.16 4.16 -7.46
CA GLU A 40 -4.33 4.54 -6.69
C GLU A 40 -5.37 3.42 -6.81
N LEU A 41 -5.70 2.80 -5.67
CA LEU A 41 -6.69 1.74 -5.53
C LEU A 41 -7.85 2.24 -4.68
N HIS A 42 -9.07 2.13 -5.21
CA HIS A 42 -10.32 2.48 -4.54
C HIS A 42 -11.25 1.28 -4.51
N ASP A 43 -11.66 0.86 -3.31
CA ASP A 43 -12.60 -0.23 -3.10
C ASP A 43 -12.13 -1.53 -3.79
N VAL A 44 -10.80 -1.72 -3.87
CA VAL A 44 -10.20 -2.88 -4.51
C VAL A 44 -9.77 -3.86 -3.43
N ASP A 45 -10.54 -4.93 -3.27
CA ASP A 45 -10.16 -6.05 -2.44
C ASP A 45 -9.04 -6.85 -3.10
N LEU A 46 -7.84 -6.71 -2.54
CA LEU A 46 -6.67 -7.51 -2.90
C LEU A 46 -6.25 -8.34 -1.68
N PRO A 47 -6.13 -9.67 -1.82
CA PRO A 47 -5.53 -10.46 -0.76
C PRO A 47 -4.06 -10.05 -0.58
N ARG A 48 -3.57 -10.17 0.66
CA ARG A 48 -2.21 -9.83 1.07
C ARG A 48 -1.12 -10.25 0.10
N GLU A 49 -1.19 -11.51 -0.33
CA GLU A 49 -0.20 -12.12 -1.22
C GLU A 49 -0.14 -11.41 -2.57
N GLU A 50 -1.28 -11.07 -3.15
CA GLU A 50 -1.37 -10.36 -4.43
C GLU A 50 -0.92 -8.90 -4.30
N LEU A 51 -1.25 -8.25 -3.19
CA LEU A 51 -0.82 -6.88 -2.90
C LEU A 51 0.71 -6.79 -2.83
N VAL A 52 1.35 -7.71 -2.08
CA VAL A 52 2.82 -7.83 -1.98
C VAL A 52 3.44 -8.08 -3.35
N LEU A 53 2.89 -9.01 -4.13
CA LEU A 53 3.38 -9.30 -5.48
C LEU A 53 3.25 -8.08 -6.40
N CYS A 54 2.15 -7.35 -6.34
CA CYS A 54 1.97 -6.11 -7.11
C CYS A 54 3.07 -5.08 -6.78
N PHE A 55 3.44 -4.92 -5.51
CA PHE A 55 4.49 -3.98 -5.12
C PHE A 55 5.89 -4.40 -5.59
N THR A 56 6.20 -5.71 -5.61
CA THR A 56 7.48 -6.20 -6.17
C THR A 56 7.68 -5.82 -7.65
N LEU A 57 6.57 -5.64 -8.38
CA LEU A 57 6.57 -5.27 -9.79
C LEU A 57 6.67 -3.76 -10.04
N LEU A 58 6.65 -2.94 -8.98
CA LEU A 58 6.61 -1.49 -9.03
C LEU A 58 7.82 -0.83 -8.35
N PRO A 59 9.06 -1.11 -8.81
CA PRO A 59 10.27 -0.58 -8.17
C PRO A 59 10.39 0.96 -8.26
N ARG A 60 9.62 1.59 -9.16
CA ARG A 60 9.61 3.04 -9.40
C ARG A 60 8.41 3.76 -8.79
N LEU A 61 7.65 3.08 -7.92
CA LEU A 61 6.50 3.66 -7.27
C LEU A 61 6.94 4.81 -6.35
N GLU A 62 6.37 5.99 -6.57
CA GLU A 62 6.64 7.22 -5.82
C GLU A 62 5.45 7.56 -4.92
N GLU A 63 4.22 7.34 -5.40
CA GLU A 63 2.98 7.59 -4.67
C GLU A 63 2.09 6.34 -4.65
N LEU A 64 1.68 5.91 -3.46
CA LEU A 64 0.68 4.86 -3.25
C LEU A 64 -0.55 5.48 -2.58
N ARG A 65 -1.72 5.25 -3.14
CA ARG A 65 -3.00 5.68 -2.57
C ARG A 65 -3.93 4.49 -2.44
N LEU A 66 -4.38 4.24 -1.22
CA LEU A 66 -5.31 3.18 -0.88
C LEU A 66 -6.54 3.82 -0.26
N HIS A 67 -7.68 3.52 -0.82
CA HIS A 67 -8.96 4.05 -0.41
C HIS A 67 -9.93 2.90 -0.23
N ASP A 68 -10.43 2.74 1.00
CA ASP A 68 -11.34 1.65 1.35
C ASP A 68 -10.79 0.28 0.92
N SER A 69 -9.53 0.04 1.26
CA SER A 69 -8.82 -1.21 0.95
C SER A 69 -8.30 -1.80 2.26
N ASP A 70 -8.47 -3.10 2.46
CA ASP A 70 -7.92 -3.75 3.65
C ASP A 70 -6.39 -3.82 3.52
N ILE A 71 -5.69 -3.08 4.39
CA ILE A 71 -4.23 -3.15 4.51
C ILE A 71 -3.81 -3.11 5.98
N SER A 72 -2.99 -4.08 6.35
CA SER A 72 -2.40 -4.27 7.67
C SER A 72 -1.10 -3.50 7.83
N ASP A 73 -0.73 -3.25 9.09
CA ASP A 73 0.56 -2.62 9.44
C ASP A 73 1.76 -3.45 8.97
N GLU A 74 1.62 -4.78 8.92
CA GLU A 74 2.68 -5.66 8.43
C GLU A 74 2.94 -5.46 6.94
N GLU A 75 1.89 -5.32 6.12
CA GLU A 75 2.03 -5.06 4.68
C GLU A 75 2.60 -3.67 4.44
N LEU A 76 2.16 -2.67 5.21
CA LEU A 76 2.78 -1.35 5.17
C LEU A 76 4.27 -1.42 5.49
N ARG A 77 4.69 -2.23 6.48
CA ARG A 77 6.11 -2.42 6.79
C ARG A 77 6.90 -3.01 5.63
N LEU A 78 6.31 -3.93 4.84
CA LEU A 78 6.97 -4.51 3.67
C LEU A 78 7.25 -3.48 2.56
N LEU A 79 6.48 -2.39 2.49
CA LEU A 79 6.71 -1.32 1.52
C LEU A 79 8.00 -0.54 1.78
N PHE A 80 8.46 -0.51 3.04
CA PHE A 80 9.55 0.36 3.49
C PHE A 80 10.77 -0.43 3.98
N GLY A 81 11.93 0.25 4.00
CA GLY A 81 13.20 -0.28 4.49
C GLY A 81 14.22 -0.59 3.38
N PRO A 82 15.45 -1.00 3.74
CA PRO A 82 16.53 -1.27 2.79
C PRO A 82 16.24 -2.46 1.85
N ALA A 83 15.31 -3.34 2.25
CA ALA A 83 14.75 -4.41 1.41
C ALA A 83 13.24 -4.18 1.11
N GLY A 84 12.76 -2.94 1.26
CA GLY A 84 11.36 -2.59 1.02
C GLY A 84 10.98 -2.80 -0.44
N LEU A 85 9.74 -3.22 -0.66
CA LEU A 85 9.21 -3.52 -2.00
C LEU A 85 9.17 -2.28 -2.90
N CYS A 86 9.03 -1.09 -2.31
CA CYS A 86 8.95 0.18 -3.02
C CYS A 86 9.99 1.18 -2.49
N PRO A 87 11.27 1.07 -2.90
CA PRO A 87 12.34 1.90 -2.34
C PRO A 87 12.16 3.40 -2.61
N ASN A 88 11.49 3.75 -3.71
CA ASN A 88 11.24 5.12 -4.14
C ASN A 88 9.95 5.73 -3.58
N LEU A 89 9.24 5.02 -2.69
CA LEU A 89 7.95 5.47 -2.18
C LEU A 89 8.14 6.71 -1.28
N VAL A 90 7.67 7.85 -1.77
CA VAL A 90 7.75 9.15 -1.08
C VAL A 90 6.41 9.58 -0.49
N ARG A 91 5.29 9.06 -1.02
CA ARG A 91 3.94 9.41 -0.54
C ARG A 91 3.07 8.16 -0.39
N LEU A 92 2.40 8.10 0.74
CA LEU A 92 1.41 7.09 1.06
C LEU A 92 0.15 7.82 1.56
N ASP A 93 -0.95 7.70 0.82
CA ASP A 93 -2.28 8.17 1.23
C ASP A 93 -3.14 6.93 1.52
N VAL A 94 -3.53 6.73 2.77
CA VAL A 94 -4.39 5.63 3.18
C VAL A 94 -5.64 6.27 3.77
N ARG A 95 -6.79 6.02 3.12
CA ARG A 95 -8.08 6.55 3.53
C ARG A 95 -9.07 5.43 3.75
N TRP A 96 -9.74 5.50 4.88
CA TRP A 96 -10.86 4.61 5.24
C TRP A 96 -10.49 3.13 5.38
N CYS A 97 -9.20 2.81 5.33
CA CYS A 97 -8.70 1.48 5.65
C CYS A 97 -8.89 1.20 7.15
N VAL A 98 -9.60 0.12 7.46
CA VAL A 98 -9.75 -0.36 8.84
C VAL A 98 -8.42 -0.97 9.29
N HIS A 99 -7.84 -0.45 10.37
CA HIS A 99 -6.68 -1.08 10.98
C HIS A 99 -7.12 -2.33 11.72
N ARG A 100 -6.93 -3.50 11.09
CA ARG A 100 -6.93 -4.76 11.80
C ARG A 100 -5.62 -4.88 12.58
N GLN A 101 -5.66 -4.52 13.86
CA GLN A 101 -4.62 -4.93 14.80
C GLN A 101 -4.70 -6.45 14.95
N GLU A 102 -3.83 -7.18 14.26
CA GLU A 102 -3.53 -8.55 14.64
C GLU A 102 -2.83 -8.51 16.02
N PRO A 103 -3.25 -9.34 16.98
CA PRO A 103 -2.60 -9.38 18.30
C PRO A 103 -1.18 -9.94 18.14
N SER A 104 -0.19 -9.04 18.13
CA SER A 104 1.21 -9.41 18.05
C SER A 104 1.61 -10.25 19.27
N THR A 105 1.83 -11.55 19.07
CA THR A 105 2.49 -12.42 20.05
C THR A 105 3.97 -12.01 20.10
N SER A 106 4.30 -11.21 21.10
CA SER A 106 5.65 -10.71 21.39
C SER A 106 6.63 -11.86 21.62
N ARG A 107 7.65 -11.98 20.76
CA ARG A 107 8.94 -12.60 21.14
C ARG A 107 10.06 -11.71 20.62
N GLY A 108 10.83 -11.18 21.57
CA GLY A 108 11.80 -10.10 21.39
C GLY A 108 12.95 -10.40 20.44
N GLY A 109 13.50 -9.33 19.88
CA GLY A 109 14.68 -9.31 19.03
C GLY A 109 14.77 -7.99 18.26
N ASP A 110 15.35 -6.98 18.90
CA ASP A 110 16.09 -5.83 18.37
C ASP A 110 15.66 -5.26 17.00
N GLY A 111 14.87 -4.18 17.05
CA GLY A 111 14.48 -3.37 15.88
C GLY A 111 13.04 -2.88 15.98
N GLU A 112 12.68 -2.19 17.06
CA GLU A 112 11.28 -1.85 17.35
C GLU A 112 10.76 -0.72 16.44
N ILE A 113 10.20 -1.09 15.28
CA ILE A 113 9.47 -0.19 14.37
C ILE A 113 8.06 0.04 14.94
N ARG A 114 7.89 1.10 15.72
CA ARG A 114 6.59 1.53 16.27
C ARG A 114 5.78 2.29 15.22
N ALA A 115 4.70 1.69 14.74
CA ALA A 115 3.62 2.41 14.07
C ALA A 115 2.66 2.94 15.14
N SER A 116 2.72 4.23 15.46
CA SER A 116 1.78 4.85 16.40
C SER A 116 0.62 5.47 15.62
N GLY A 117 -0.47 4.70 15.47
CA GLY A 117 -1.71 5.11 14.82
C GLY A 117 -2.55 6.04 15.71
N GLY A 118 -2.07 7.26 15.94
CA GLY A 118 -2.77 8.29 16.70
C GLY A 118 -3.07 9.50 15.83
N GLY A 119 -4.12 9.43 15.00
CA GLY A 119 -4.68 10.57 14.27
C GLY A 119 -3.85 11.04 13.06
N SER A 120 -4.48 11.06 11.88
CA SER A 120 -4.05 11.72 10.63
C SER A 120 -2.61 11.54 10.11
N TYR A 121 -1.77 10.72 10.73
CA TYR A 121 -0.39 10.49 10.33
C TYR A 121 0.04 9.06 10.64
N TYR A 122 0.73 8.42 9.68
CA TYR A 122 1.46 7.18 9.88
C TYR A 122 2.92 7.53 10.06
N LYS A 123 3.44 7.28 11.26
CA LYS A 123 4.87 7.44 11.54
C LYS A 123 5.50 6.06 11.47
N LEU A 124 6.39 5.86 10.51
CA LEU A 124 7.13 4.63 10.32
C LEU A 124 8.61 4.91 10.60
N SER A 125 9.08 4.39 11.73
CA SER A 125 10.47 4.53 12.17
C SER A 125 11.28 3.32 11.70
N THR A 126 12.09 3.45 10.66
CA THR A 126 13.04 2.39 10.25
C THR A 126 14.41 2.64 10.89
N SER A 127 15.32 1.66 10.84
CA SER A 127 16.71 1.79 11.31
C SER A 127 17.50 2.89 10.59
N GLU A 128 17.05 3.31 9.40
CA GLU A 128 17.67 4.37 8.59
C GLU A 128 17.02 5.75 8.78
N GLY A 129 15.96 5.85 9.59
CA GLY A 129 15.29 7.10 9.88
C GLY A 129 13.77 6.98 9.99
N THR A 130 13.12 8.07 10.40
CA THR A 130 11.67 8.10 10.52
C THR A 130 11.04 8.74 9.29
N ARG A 131 10.16 8.01 8.60
CA ARG A 131 9.29 8.56 7.55
C ARG A 131 7.91 8.84 8.14
N CYS A 132 7.46 10.08 8.02
CA CYS A 132 6.12 10.50 8.43
C CYS A 132 5.24 10.64 7.19
N PHE A 133 4.19 9.83 7.11
CA PHE A 133 3.17 9.93 6.08
C PHE A 133 1.92 10.59 6.66
N ARG A 134 1.30 11.47 5.89
CA ARG A 134 0.08 12.16 6.29
C ARG A 134 -1.11 11.36 5.78
N SER A 135 -1.88 10.77 6.68
CA SER A 135 -3.20 10.24 6.37
C SER A 135 -4.15 11.42 6.25
N ARG A 136 -4.68 11.65 5.04
CA ARG A 136 -5.71 12.67 4.84
C ARG A 136 -7.06 12.02 5.16
N ARG A 137 -7.49 12.08 6.42
CA ARG A 137 -8.91 11.86 6.74
C ARG A 137 -9.69 13.03 6.16
N ILE A 138 -10.25 12.86 4.97
CA ILE A 138 -11.33 13.73 4.53
C ILE A 138 -12.57 13.20 5.26
N TYR A 139 -12.93 13.89 6.34
CA TYR A 139 -14.30 13.88 6.83
C TYR A 139 -15.05 14.79 5.87
N ASP A 140 -15.77 14.22 4.92
CA ASP A 140 -16.84 14.94 4.24
C ASP A 140 -18.15 14.54 4.91
N VAL A 141 -18.95 15.57 5.19
CA VAL A 141 -20.09 15.62 6.11
C VAL A 141 -21.35 15.09 5.46
#